data_AF-A0A3D5Z8Y4-F1
#
_entry.id   AF-A0A3D5Z8Y4-F1
#
_cell.length_a   1.000
_cell.length_b   1.000
_cell.length_c   1.000
_cell.angle_alpha   90.00
_cell.angle_beta   90.00
_cell.angle_gamma   90.00
#
_symmetry.space_group_name_H-M   'P 1'
#
loop_
_entity.id
_entity.type
_entity.pdbx_description
1 polymer ?
#
loop_
_entity_poly.entity_id
_entity_poly.type
_entity_poly.pdbx_seq_one_letter_code
_entity_poly.pdbx_strand_id
1 'polypeptide(L)'
;MNSQQQAEELFTFSNIQNQKVEFYWEGTDYNFTINRLDEVSDDASGNKFFKLKYNIFSALQRQANAVLTFGGAWSNHIYATASTCKKLGLRSIGIIRG
;
A
#
# COMPACT_ATOMS: atom_id res chain seq x y z
N MET A 1 -0.83 -18.98 11.47
CA MET A 1 -1.11 -18.63 10.06
C MET A 1 0.22 -18.62 9.31
N ASN A 2 0.32 -19.20 8.11
CA ASN A 2 1.58 -19.14 7.35
C ASN A 2 1.76 -17.73 6.73
N SER A 3 2.98 -17.39 6.31
CA SER A 3 3.29 -16.04 5.80
C SER A 3 2.52 -15.67 4.53
N GLN A 4 2.09 -16.65 3.72
CA GLN A 4 1.24 -16.38 2.55
C GLN A 4 -0.17 -16.00 2.95
N GLN A 5 -0.79 -16.72 3.87
CA GLN A 5 -2.13 -16.39 4.39
C GLN A 5 -2.13 -15.02 5.07
N GLN A 6 -1.07 -14.69 5.82
CA GLN A 6 -0.93 -13.35 6.40
C GLN A 6 -0.81 -12.26 5.34
N ALA A 7 -0.12 -12.54 4.23
CA ALA A 7 -0.03 -11.61 3.11
C ALA A 7 -1.38 -11.47 2.36
N GLU A 8 -2.16 -12.54 2.24
CA GLU A 8 -3.51 -12.49 1.67
C GLU A 8 -4.43 -11.61 2.50
N GLU A 9 -4.45 -11.80 3.83
CA GLU A 9 -5.19 -10.94 4.74
C GLU A 9 -4.74 -9.48 4.63
N LEU A 10 -3.43 -9.23 4.66
CA LEU A 10 -2.87 -7.90 4.54
C LEU A 10 -3.23 -7.22 3.21
N PHE A 11 -3.32 -7.98 2.12
CA PHE A 11 -3.65 -7.49 0.79
C PHE A 11 -5.12 -7.76 0.36
N THR A 12 -6.03 -7.73 1.34
CA THR A 12 -7.48 -7.84 1.12
C THR A 12 -8.09 -6.48 0.75
N PHE A 13 -8.99 -6.48 -0.22
CA PHE A 13 -9.64 -5.27 -0.75
C PHE A 13 -10.86 -4.80 0.06
N SER A 14 -10.96 -5.18 1.34
CA SER A 14 -12.18 -5.03 2.13
C SER A 14 -12.59 -3.58 2.39
N ASN A 15 -11.68 -2.62 2.20
CA ASN A 15 -11.88 -1.22 2.58
C ASN A 15 -11.77 -0.22 1.42
N ILE A 16 -11.91 -0.64 0.15
CA ILE A 16 -11.95 0.35 -0.95
C ILE A 16 -13.31 1.05 -0.95
N GLN A 17 -13.32 2.30 -0.50
CA GLN A 17 -14.52 3.12 -0.43
C GLN A 17 -14.57 4.13 -1.59
N ASN A 18 -15.74 4.28 -2.20
CA ASN A 18 -16.01 5.40 -3.10
C ASN A 18 -16.72 6.50 -2.32
N GLN A 19 -16.09 7.66 -2.23
CA GLN A 19 -16.67 8.84 -1.61
C GLN A 19 -17.30 9.71 -2.69
N LYS A 20 -18.60 9.95 -2.59
CA LYS A 20 -19.28 10.97 -3.39
C LYS A 20 -18.96 12.34 -2.82
N VAL A 21 -18.64 13.27 -3.69
CA VAL A 21 -18.44 14.67 -3.34
C VAL A 21 -19.37 15.49 -4.23
N GLU A 22 -20.26 16.20 -3.56
CA GLU A 22 -21.21 17.13 -4.16
C GLU A 22 -20.83 18.50 -3.62
N PHE A 23 -20.52 19.45 -4.50
CA PHE A 23 -20.18 20.81 -4.10
C PHE A 23 -20.74 21.82 -5.08
N TYR A 24 -21.23 22.93 -4.54
CA TYR A 24 -21.73 24.06 -5.30
C TYR A 24 -20.63 25.10 -5.45
N TRP A 25 -20.42 25.57 -6.68
CA TRP A 25 -19.46 26.64 -6.97
C TRP A 25 -19.98 27.52 -8.11
N GLU A 26 -20.00 28.84 -7.86
CA GLU A 26 -20.42 29.88 -8.83
C GLU A 26 -21.70 29.57 -9.61
N GLY A 27 -22.81 29.29 -8.94
CA GLY A 27 -24.08 29.05 -9.64
C GLY A 27 -24.28 27.62 -10.13
N THR A 28 -23.27 26.76 -10.02
CA THR A 28 -23.25 25.44 -10.65
C THR A 28 -23.01 24.33 -9.62
N ASP A 29 -23.80 23.25 -9.70
CA ASP A 29 -23.59 22.04 -8.92
C ASP A 29 -22.56 21.13 -9.61
N TYR A 30 -21.55 20.70 -8.86
CA TYR A 30 -20.55 19.76 -9.31
C TYR A 30 -20.62 18.48 -8.49
N ASN A 31 -20.65 17.36 -9.19
CA ASN A 31 -20.68 16.03 -8.58
C ASN A 31 -19.54 15.20 -9.12
N PHE A 32 -18.71 14.67 -8.24
CA PHE A 32 -17.65 13.74 -8.59
C PHE A 32 -17.51 12.64 -7.54
N THR A 33 -16.86 11.55 -7.91
CA THR A 33 -16.59 10.42 -7.01
C THR A 33 -15.10 10.26 -6.85
N ILE A 34 -14.64 10.14 -5.61
CA ILE A 34 -13.26 9.84 -5.25
C ILE A 34 -13.17 8.39 -4.83
N ASN A 35 -12.30 7.62 -5.46
CA ASN A 35 -11.93 6.30 -4.95
C ASN A 35 -10.86 6.48 -3.87
N ARG A 36 -11.22 6.20 -2.61
CA ARG A 36 -10.39 6.42 -1.41
C ARG A 36 -9.37 5.29 -1.21
N LEU A 37 -8.46 5.17 -2.17
CA LEU A 37 -7.37 4.19 -2.09
C LEU A 37 -6.44 4.46 -0.90
N ASP A 38 -6.42 5.69 -0.38
CA ASP A 38 -5.68 6.03 0.83
C ASP A 38 -6.17 5.26 2.07
N GLU A 39 -7.43 4.86 2.10
CA GLU A 39 -8.05 4.09 3.20
C GLU A 39 -7.95 2.57 3.01
N VAL A 40 -7.30 2.10 1.94
CA VAL A 40 -7.20 0.66 1.62
C VAL A 40 -6.38 -0.12 2.65
N SER A 41 -5.42 0.53 3.30
CA SER A 41 -4.50 -0.09 4.25
C SER A 41 -3.79 0.96 5.09
N ASP A 42 -3.73 0.73 6.40
CA ASP A 42 -2.96 1.57 7.33
C ASP A 42 -1.45 1.53 7.07
N ASP A 43 -0.95 0.41 6.53
CA ASP A 43 0.49 0.19 6.35
C ASP A 43 1.00 0.60 4.98
N ALA A 44 0.18 0.33 3.95
CA ALA A 44 0.57 0.50 2.55
C ALA A 44 -0.42 1.40 1.80
N SER A 45 -0.79 2.52 2.42
CA SER A 45 -1.80 3.44 1.90
C SER A 45 -1.64 3.81 0.41
N GLY A 46 -2.78 3.90 -0.28
CA GLY A 46 -2.89 4.35 -1.67
C GLY A 46 -2.34 3.34 -2.67
N ASN A 47 -1.80 3.87 -3.77
CA ASN A 47 -1.30 3.06 -4.89
C ASN A 47 -0.14 2.10 -4.51
N LYS A 48 0.47 2.25 -3.34
CA LYS A 48 1.61 1.43 -2.92
C LYS A 48 1.17 0.04 -2.50
N PHE A 49 -0.03 -0.09 -1.92
CA PHE A 49 -0.70 -1.37 -1.67
C PHE A 49 -0.65 -2.29 -2.90
N PHE A 50 -1.15 -1.77 -4.02
CA PHE A 50 -1.26 -2.53 -5.28
C PHE A 50 0.11 -2.88 -5.87
N LYS A 51 1.08 -1.97 -5.75
CA LYS A 51 2.45 -2.21 -6.24
C LYS A 51 3.22 -3.22 -5.40
N LEU A 52 2.97 -3.27 -4.09
CA LEU A 52 3.70 -4.14 -3.18
C LEU A 52 3.17 -5.57 -3.19
N LYS A 53 1.85 -5.76 -3.36
CA LYS A 53 1.18 -7.07 -3.31
C LYS A 53 1.98 -8.17 -4.02
N TYR A 54 2.20 -8.01 -5.33
CA TYR A 54 2.84 -9.04 -6.15
C TYR A 54 4.32 -9.25 -5.80
N ASN A 55 5.04 -8.18 -5.45
CA ASN A 55 6.45 -8.26 -5.07
C ASN A 55 6.63 -9.01 -3.74
N ILE A 56 5.74 -8.79 -2.78
CA ILE A 56 5.73 -9.48 -1.50
C ILE A 56 5.37 -10.95 -1.66
N PHE A 57 4.31 -11.27 -2.43
CA PHE A 57 3.98 -12.66 -2.73
C PHE A 57 5.13 -13.39 -3.42
N SER A 58 5.81 -12.73 -4.37
CA SER A 58 6.98 -13.31 -5.02
C SER A 58 8.14 -13.55 -4.05
N ALA A 59 8.42 -12.60 -3.15
CA ALA A 59 9.45 -12.76 -2.12
C ALA A 59 9.15 -13.94 -1.18
N LEU A 60 7.90 -14.07 -0.73
CA LEU A 60 7.45 -15.19 0.11
C LEU A 60 7.54 -16.53 -0.62
N GLN A 61 7.10 -16.60 -1.88
CA GLN A 61 7.18 -17.80 -2.71
C GLN A 61 8.63 -18.25 -2.92
N ARG A 62 9.56 -17.29 -3.09
CA ARG A 62 11.00 -17.54 -3.23
C ARG A 62 11.70 -17.81 -1.89
N GLN A 63 10.97 -17.79 -0.77
CA GLN A 63 11.55 -17.91 0.57
C GLN A 63 12.67 -16.89 0.82
N ALA A 64 12.52 -15.68 0.25
CA ALA A 64 13.50 -14.62 0.40
C ALA A 64 13.58 -14.18 1.87
N ASN A 65 14.78 -13.85 2.32
CA ASN A 65 15.00 -13.38 3.70
C ASN A 65 14.89 -11.86 3.86
N ALA A 66 14.80 -11.12 2.75
CA ALA A 66 14.77 -9.66 2.73
C ALA A 66 14.12 -9.09 1.46
N VAL A 67 13.58 -7.88 1.57
CA VAL A 67 13.09 -7.04 0.46
C VAL A 67 13.89 -5.75 0.44
N LEU A 68 14.43 -5.40 -0.72
CA LEU A 68 15.16 -4.16 -0.95
C LEU A 68 14.30 -3.19 -1.78
N THR A 69 14.26 -1.92 -1.38
CA THR A 69 13.54 -0.86 -2.10
C THR A 69 14.32 0.46 -2.10
N PHE A 70 13.97 1.35 -3.03
CA PHE A 70 14.59 2.66 -3.21
C PHE A 70 13.56 3.79 -3.10
N GLY A 71 14.01 4.98 -2.69
CA GLY A 71 13.15 6.15 -2.59
C GLY A 71 13.90 7.39 -2.09
N GLY A 72 13.20 8.54 -2.05
CA GLY A 72 13.72 9.78 -1.46
C GLY A 72 13.46 9.90 0.04
N ALA A 73 13.88 11.03 0.63
CA ALA A 73 13.80 11.29 2.08
C ALA A 73 12.39 11.16 2.68
N TRP A 74 11.33 11.44 1.89
CA TRP A 74 9.92 11.32 2.31
C TRP A 74 9.15 10.26 1.51
N SER A 75 9.79 9.13 1.21
CA SER A 75 9.20 8.09 0.37
C SER A 75 8.13 7.26 1.10
N ASN A 76 6.87 7.49 0.74
CA ASN A 76 5.75 6.61 1.16
C ASN A 76 5.93 5.15 0.71
N HIS A 77 6.70 4.90 -0.36
CA HIS A 77 6.96 3.53 -0.81
C HIS A 77 7.93 2.79 0.12
N ILE A 78 8.94 3.49 0.65
CA ILE A 78 9.87 2.90 1.63
C ILE A 78 9.12 2.57 2.92
N TYR A 79 8.32 3.53 3.42
CA TYR A 79 7.49 3.30 4.59
C TYR A 79 6.57 2.09 4.41
N ALA A 80 5.82 2.04 3.31
CA ALA A 80 4.92 0.93 3.02
C ALA A 80 5.65 -0.42 2.94
N THR A 81 6.81 -0.45 2.25
CA THR A 81 7.61 -1.68 2.13
C THR A 81 8.08 -2.16 3.50
N ALA A 82 8.62 -1.25 4.33
CA ALA A 82 9.13 -1.59 5.65
C ALA A 82 8.03 -2.08 6.59
N SER A 83 6.87 -1.40 6.61
CA SER A 83 5.73 -1.81 7.44
C SER A 83 5.20 -3.19 7.04
N THR A 84 4.98 -3.41 5.74
CA THR A 84 4.54 -4.72 5.22
C THR A 84 5.55 -5.83 5.55
N CYS A 85 6.85 -5.60 5.34
CA CYS A 85 7.87 -6.60 5.64
C CYS A 85 7.90 -6.95 7.13
N LYS A 86 7.79 -5.96 8.02
CA LYS A 86 7.72 -6.16 9.46
C LYS A 86 6.56 -7.07 9.86
N LYS A 87 5.37 -6.88 9.29
CA LYS A 87 4.19 -7.71 9.57
C LYS A 87 4.35 -9.15 9.09
N LEU A 88 5.09 -9.36 8.01
CA LEU A 88 5.28 -10.67 7.38
C LEU A 88 6.59 -11.37 7.81
N GLY A 89 7.31 -10.82 8.78
CA GLY A 89 8.57 -11.39 9.26
C GLY A 89 9.73 -11.33 8.26
N LEU A 90 9.65 -10.46 7.25
CA LEU A 90 10.72 -10.21 6.27
C LEU A 90 11.62 -9.08 6.74
N ARG A 91 12.93 -9.19 6.48
CA ARG A 91 13.82 -8.02 6.63
C ARG A 91 13.52 -7.02 5.50
N SER A 92 13.58 -5.73 5.80
CA SER A 92 13.49 -4.67 4.77
C SER A 92 14.78 -3.87 4.71
N ILE A 93 15.19 -3.48 3.50
CA ILE A 93 16.36 -2.66 3.23
C ILE A 93 15.90 -1.48 2.37
N GLY A 94 15.95 -0.27 2.93
CA GLY A 94 15.61 0.95 2.21
C GLY A 94 16.85 1.73 1.80
N ILE A 95 16.98 2.05 0.53
CA ILE A 95 18.04 2.94 0.03
C ILE A 95 17.44 4.32 -0.21
N ILE A 96 17.84 5.28 0.64
CA ILE A 96 17.46 6.70 0.50
C ILE A 96 18.42 7.36 -0.49
N ARG A 97 17.89 7.87 -1.59
CA ARG A 97 18.63 8.68 -2.57
C ARG A 97 17.93 10.01 -2.81
N GLY A 98 18.70 11.09 -2.86
CA GLY A 98 18.25 12.47 -3.06
C GLY A 98 19.46 13.34 -3.32
#